data_AF-A0A820G5T7-F1
#
_entry.id   AF-A0A820G5T7-F1
#
_cell.length_a   1.000
_cell.length_b   1.000
_cell.length_c   1.000
_cell.angle_alpha   90.00
_cell.angle_beta   90.00
_cell.angle_gamma   90.00
#
_symmetry.space_group_name_H-M   'P 1'
#
loop_
_entity.id
_entity.type
_entity.pdbx_description
1 polymer ?
#
loop_
_entity_poly.entity_id
_entity_poly.type
_entity_poly.pdbx_seq_one_letter_code
_entity_poly.pdbx_strand_id
1 'polypeptide(L)'
;LLDPYMQIFWKRLVEYCPLWVAPNLITIVGLVLNIGASILLIILTDGAKEQCTRWMYFLTGLGLFLYQSLDAIDGKQARRTNSSSPLGELFDHGCDSVSTVFVTVAFCCVLQLGVHPWVMFWCCMLSCVTFYCAHWQTYVSGKLKFGTFDCTEAQFFFIFVCLITIISPSFWTKTMPIIHIEYRVFSAILMIGSGFCSAVNNIRLISQGGCGRNSSSVAGTSIIFPAWHILFLTFLAYIASNHSLSTALVQHPALHLICYGIAFSKITNRLIVAHMSKSPLNRWDTAYIGPIAFCVNQYFSCFIGEHILLWFFLAFNLYDLLRYNTKVCQELCDALNIHCFRIKPPTTLSTDHTH
;
A
#
# COMPACT_ATOMS: atom_id res chain seq x y z
N LEU A 1 0.78 -12.10 -15.71
CA LEU A 1 1.74 -12.32 -16.84
C LEU A 1 3.13 -12.73 -16.38
N LEU A 2 3.80 -11.96 -15.52
CA LEU A 2 5.15 -12.23 -15.03
C LEU A 2 5.16 -13.18 -13.83
N ASP A 3 4.07 -13.21 -13.07
CA ASP A 3 3.95 -14.03 -11.86
C ASP A 3 4.37 -15.50 -12.06
N PRO A 4 3.90 -16.26 -13.08
CA PRO A 4 4.28 -17.66 -13.25
C PRO A 4 5.79 -17.89 -13.40
N TYR A 5 6.50 -16.96 -14.05
CA TYR A 5 7.95 -17.03 -14.20
C TYR A 5 8.66 -16.71 -12.87
N MET A 6 8.17 -15.70 -12.17
CA MET A 6 8.70 -15.30 -10.86
C MET A 6 8.45 -16.34 -9.78
N GLN A 7 7.38 -17.14 -9.87
CA GLN A 7 7.18 -18.26 -8.96
C GLN A 7 8.34 -19.27 -8.99
N ILE A 8 8.99 -19.47 -10.14
CA ILE A 8 10.17 -20.35 -10.24
C ILE A 8 11.33 -19.77 -9.42
N PHE A 9 11.57 -18.47 -9.58
CA PHE A 9 12.60 -17.75 -8.82
C PHE A 9 12.29 -17.77 -7.31
N TRP A 10 11.08 -17.41 -6.89
CA TRP A 10 10.70 -17.34 -5.47
C TRP A 10 10.68 -18.71 -4.79
N LYS A 11 10.34 -19.78 -5.50
CA LYS A 11 10.44 -21.17 -4.99
C LYS A 11 11.88 -21.56 -4.66
N ARG A 12 12.84 -21.12 -5.46
CA ARG A 12 14.27 -21.30 -5.14
C ARG A 12 14.74 -20.35 -4.06
N LEU A 13 14.28 -19.10 -4.09
CA LEU A 13 14.70 -18.08 -3.12
C LEU A 13 14.34 -18.47 -1.69
N VAL A 14 13.14 -19.01 -1.46
CA VAL A 14 12.73 -19.44 -0.11
C VAL A 14 13.62 -20.55 0.44
N GLU A 15 14.23 -21.38 -0.40
CA GLU A 15 15.14 -22.46 0.03
C GLU A 15 16.34 -21.92 0.82
N TYR A 16 16.82 -20.74 0.46
CA TYR A 16 17.93 -20.05 1.15
C TYR A 16 17.53 -19.38 2.47
N CYS A 17 16.22 -19.20 2.73
CA CYS A 17 15.77 -18.64 3.99
C CYS A 17 15.98 -19.68 5.12
N PRO A 18 16.59 -19.35 6.26
CA PRO A 18 16.71 -20.29 7.37
C PRO A 18 15.33 -20.66 7.96
N LEU A 19 15.16 -21.91 8.40
CA LEU A 19 13.88 -22.41 8.94
C LEU A 19 13.44 -21.75 10.25
N TRP A 20 14.35 -21.07 10.96
CA TRP A 20 14.02 -20.35 12.19
C TRP A 20 13.47 -18.94 11.94
N VAL A 21 13.60 -18.41 10.72
CA VAL A 21 13.12 -17.08 10.36
C VAL A 21 11.60 -17.12 10.19
N ALA A 22 10.91 -16.34 11.01
CA ALA A 22 9.46 -16.20 10.96
C ALA A 22 9.01 -15.49 9.66
N PRO A 23 7.93 -15.95 9.01
CA PRO A 23 7.37 -15.29 7.82
C PRO A 23 7.14 -13.79 8.00
N ASN A 24 6.49 -13.38 9.09
CA ASN A 24 6.18 -11.98 9.36
C ASN A 24 7.43 -11.09 9.51
N LEU A 25 8.56 -11.67 9.92
CA LEU A 25 9.83 -10.95 9.97
C LEU A 25 10.35 -10.65 8.56
N ILE A 26 10.17 -11.58 7.62
CA ILE A 26 10.54 -11.41 6.22
C ILE A 26 9.74 -10.24 5.62
N THR A 27 8.42 -10.23 5.82
CA THR A 27 7.51 -9.17 5.37
C THR A 27 7.93 -7.80 5.89
N ILE A 28 8.17 -7.68 7.21
CA ILE A 28 8.56 -6.39 7.83
C ILE A 28 9.94 -5.93 7.37
N VAL A 29 10.91 -6.83 7.24
CA VAL A 29 12.24 -6.47 6.73
C VAL A 29 12.13 -5.95 5.30
N GLY A 30 11.34 -6.62 4.46
CA GLY A 30 11.03 -6.12 3.12
C GLY A 30 10.43 -4.73 3.17
N LEU A 31 9.38 -4.52 3.97
CA LEU A 31 8.69 -3.24 4.07
C LEU A 31 9.65 -2.11 4.49
N VAL A 32 10.49 -2.35 5.50
CA VAL A 32 11.47 -1.36 5.98
C VAL A 32 12.47 -0.98 4.89
N LEU A 33 12.96 -1.95 4.10
CA LEU A 33 13.87 -1.67 2.99
C LEU A 33 13.19 -0.78 1.92
N ASN A 34 11.95 -1.09 1.57
CA ASN A 34 11.19 -0.32 0.58
C ASN A 34 10.86 1.10 1.04
N ILE A 35 10.35 1.24 2.27
CA ILE A 35 10.02 2.54 2.86
C ILE A 35 11.29 3.37 3.02
N GLY A 36 12.38 2.78 3.51
CA GLY A 36 13.67 3.47 3.66
C GLY A 36 14.19 4.03 2.34
N ALA A 37 14.21 3.22 1.28
CA ALA A 37 14.62 3.66 -0.05
C ALA A 37 13.68 4.75 -0.62
N SER A 38 12.37 4.63 -0.38
CA SER A 38 11.36 5.59 -0.84
C SER A 38 11.48 6.93 -0.12
N ILE A 39 11.61 6.94 1.21
CA ILE A 39 11.79 8.16 2.01
C ILE A 39 13.06 8.90 1.59
N LEU A 40 14.17 8.17 1.42
CA LEU A 40 15.43 8.78 1.00
C LEU A 40 15.28 9.42 -0.39
N LEU A 41 14.61 8.75 -1.34
CA LEU A 41 14.32 9.32 -2.65
C LEU A 41 13.43 10.57 -2.57
N ILE A 42 12.38 10.53 -1.74
CA ILE A 42 11.46 11.66 -1.54
C ILE A 42 12.21 12.89 -1.02
N ILE A 43 13.07 12.71 -0.02
CA ILE A 43 13.88 13.80 0.56
C ILE A 43 14.83 14.38 -0.50
N LEU A 44 15.54 13.51 -1.23
CA LEU A 44 16.56 13.91 -2.20
C LEU A 44 15.99 14.44 -3.53
N THR A 45 14.67 14.43 -3.72
CA THR A 45 13.99 14.99 -4.91
C THR A 45 13.10 16.19 -4.59
N ASP A 46 13.19 16.73 -3.37
CA ASP A 46 12.28 17.76 -2.85
C ASP A 46 10.79 17.41 -3.09
N GLY A 47 10.42 16.18 -2.74
CA GLY A 47 9.06 15.68 -2.95
C GLY A 47 8.66 15.61 -4.42
N ALA A 48 9.51 14.99 -5.26
CA ALA A 48 9.29 14.78 -6.69
C ALA A 48 9.43 16.02 -7.61
N LYS A 49 10.04 17.12 -7.14
CA LYS A 49 10.25 18.33 -7.95
C LYS A 49 11.59 18.31 -8.69
N GLU A 50 12.59 17.68 -8.12
CA GLU A 50 13.95 17.68 -8.63
C GLU A 50 14.42 16.29 -9.08
N GLN A 51 15.49 16.28 -9.87
CA GLN A 51 16.23 15.06 -10.21
C GLN A 51 17.09 14.60 -9.04
N CYS A 52 17.34 13.29 -8.99
CA CYS A 52 18.24 12.70 -8.03
C CYS A 52 19.45 12.07 -8.74
N THR A 53 20.46 11.72 -7.95
CA THR A 53 21.63 10.98 -8.41
C THR A 53 21.27 9.57 -8.86
N ARG A 54 21.97 9.05 -9.89
CA ARG A 54 21.67 7.74 -10.51
C ARG A 54 21.65 6.56 -9.53
N TRP A 55 22.52 6.57 -8.51
CA TRP A 55 22.58 5.49 -7.53
C TRP A 55 21.31 5.42 -6.66
N MET A 56 20.59 6.53 -6.48
CA MET A 56 19.31 6.54 -5.78
C MET A 56 18.22 5.82 -6.57
N TYR A 57 18.16 6.02 -7.89
CA TYR A 57 17.22 5.26 -8.74
C TYR A 57 17.53 3.77 -8.76
N PHE A 58 18.82 3.40 -8.72
CA PHE A 58 19.23 2.01 -8.52
C PHE A 58 18.76 1.47 -7.17
N LEU A 59 19.01 2.21 -6.07
CA LEU A 59 18.61 1.80 -4.73
C LEU A 59 17.08 1.66 -4.61
N THR A 60 16.29 2.56 -5.21
CA THR A 60 14.82 2.46 -5.23
C THR A 60 14.35 1.23 -6.00
N GLY A 61 14.89 0.98 -7.20
CA GLY A 61 14.55 -0.21 -7.99
C GLY A 61 14.95 -1.51 -7.28
N LEU A 62 16.13 -1.54 -6.66
CA LEU A 62 16.61 -2.67 -5.87
C LEU A 62 15.75 -2.89 -4.61
N GLY A 63 15.44 -1.82 -3.88
CA GLY A 63 14.60 -1.87 -2.68
C GLY A 63 13.22 -2.43 -2.98
N LEU A 64 12.60 -2.01 -4.08
CA LEU A 64 11.32 -2.54 -4.53
C LEU A 64 11.41 -4.01 -4.97
N PHE A 65 12.47 -4.39 -5.70
CA PHE A 65 12.69 -5.78 -6.09
C PHE A 65 12.89 -6.69 -4.88
N LEU A 66 13.66 -6.24 -3.89
CA LEU A 66 13.85 -6.96 -2.63
C LEU A 66 12.55 -7.06 -1.84
N TYR A 67 11.78 -5.98 -1.73
CA TYR A 67 10.45 -6.00 -1.11
C TYR A 67 9.55 -7.07 -1.74
N GLN A 68 9.34 -6.97 -3.05
CA GLN A 68 8.52 -7.92 -3.81
C GLN A 68 9.01 -9.37 -3.61
N SER A 69 10.32 -9.57 -3.61
CA SER A 69 10.90 -10.91 -3.46
C SER A 69 10.72 -11.48 -2.06
N LEU A 70 10.86 -10.64 -1.03
CA LEU A 70 10.69 -11.02 0.38
C LEU A 70 9.22 -11.27 0.71
N ASP A 71 8.35 -10.38 0.25
CA ASP A 71 6.89 -10.51 0.34
C ASP A 71 6.42 -11.81 -0.32
N ALA A 72 6.80 -12.07 -1.58
CA ALA A 72 6.37 -13.28 -2.28
C ALA A 72 6.86 -14.61 -1.65
N ILE A 73 7.92 -14.60 -0.83
CA ILE A 73 8.42 -15.81 -0.15
C ILE A 73 7.87 -15.98 1.26
N ASP A 74 7.20 -15.00 1.88
CA ASP A 74 6.76 -15.13 3.26
C ASP A 74 5.70 -16.25 3.43
N GLY A 75 4.71 -16.35 2.55
CA GLY A 75 3.69 -17.39 2.56
C GLY A 75 4.27 -18.73 2.13
N LYS A 76 5.31 -18.73 1.29
CA LYS A 76 6.07 -19.94 0.94
C LYS A 76 6.83 -20.44 2.16
N GLN A 77 7.46 -19.55 2.91
CA GLN A 77 8.14 -19.85 4.15
C GLN A 77 7.14 -20.40 5.17
N ALA A 78 5.99 -19.73 5.34
CA ALA A 78 4.94 -20.15 6.28
C ALA A 78 4.46 -21.58 6.01
N ARG A 79 4.29 -21.96 4.74
CA ARG A 79 3.96 -23.35 4.35
C ARG A 79 5.09 -24.32 4.66
N ARG A 80 6.34 -23.92 4.40
CA ARG A 80 7.53 -24.75 4.63
C ARG A 80 7.80 -25.00 6.11
N THR A 81 7.46 -24.04 6.97
CA THR A 81 7.63 -24.13 8.42
C THR A 81 6.35 -24.53 9.16
N ASN A 82 5.28 -24.90 8.44
CA ASN A 82 3.95 -25.20 9.00
C ASN A 82 3.44 -24.12 9.97
N SER A 83 3.69 -22.85 9.65
CA SER A 83 3.34 -21.68 10.47
C SER A 83 2.39 -20.71 9.77
N SER A 84 1.61 -21.19 8.78
CA SER A 84 0.56 -20.41 8.13
C SER A 84 -0.54 -20.06 9.14
N SER A 85 -0.94 -18.78 9.18
CA SER A 85 -1.95 -18.27 10.11
C SER A 85 -2.64 -17.00 9.57
N PRO A 86 -3.84 -16.63 10.07
CA PRO A 86 -4.48 -15.36 9.74
C PRO A 86 -3.63 -14.14 10.11
N LEU A 87 -2.76 -14.25 11.11
CA LEU A 87 -1.79 -13.20 11.44
C LEU A 87 -0.81 -12.95 10.28
N GLY A 88 -0.35 -14.01 9.62
CA GLY A 88 0.53 -13.88 8.46
C GLY A 88 -0.14 -13.16 7.29
N GLU A 89 -1.41 -13.49 7.03
CA GLU A 89 -2.23 -12.82 6.01
C GLU A 89 -2.45 -11.32 6.34
N LEU A 90 -2.65 -10.98 7.62
CA LEU A 90 -2.69 -9.57 8.06
C LEU A 90 -1.35 -8.86 7.81
N PHE A 91 -0.22 -9.52 8.05
CA PHE A 91 1.09 -8.93 7.86
C PHE A 91 1.37 -8.65 6.38
N ASP A 92 1.19 -9.64 5.52
CA ASP A 92 1.33 -9.54 4.05
C ASP A 92 0.50 -8.35 3.54
N HIS A 93 -0.83 -8.44 3.62
CA HIS A 93 -1.71 -7.44 3.02
C HIS A 93 -1.71 -6.10 3.76
N GLY A 94 -1.50 -6.12 5.07
CA GLY A 94 -1.42 -4.92 5.89
C GLY A 94 -0.14 -4.12 5.66
N CYS A 95 0.97 -4.79 5.35
CA CYS A 95 2.23 -4.14 4.94
C CYS A 95 2.13 -3.63 3.50
N ASP A 96 1.50 -4.38 2.60
CA ASP A 96 1.24 -3.97 1.22
C ASP A 96 0.44 -2.67 1.12
N SER A 97 -0.50 -2.44 2.05
CA SER A 97 -1.28 -1.20 2.08
C SER A 97 -0.40 0.03 2.37
N VAL A 98 0.61 -0.10 3.24
CA VAL A 98 1.59 0.96 3.51
C VAL A 98 2.58 1.07 2.36
N SER A 99 3.08 -0.07 1.87
CA SER A 99 4.02 -0.15 0.75
C SER A 99 3.47 0.56 -0.49
N THR A 100 2.20 0.33 -0.81
CA THR A 100 1.50 0.97 -1.94
C THR A 100 1.63 2.50 -1.91
N VAL A 101 1.53 3.13 -0.73
CA VAL A 101 1.68 4.58 -0.58
C VAL A 101 3.09 5.03 -0.98
N PHE A 102 4.11 4.40 -0.40
CA PHE A 102 5.50 4.79 -0.62
C PHE A 102 5.99 4.45 -2.02
N VAL A 103 5.60 3.30 -2.56
CA VAL A 103 5.92 2.89 -3.94
C VAL A 103 5.34 3.88 -4.95
N THR A 104 4.08 4.28 -4.79
CA THR A 104 3.46 5.22 -5.72
C THR A 104 4.06 6.62 -5.62
N VAL A 105 4.37 7.10 -4.40
CA VAL A 105 5.06 8.39 -4.24
C VAL A 105 6.49 8.31 -4.81
N ALA A 106 7.21 7.21 -4.59
CA ALA A 106 8.54 6.99 -5.17
C ALA A 106 8.48 6.96 -6.70
N PHE A 107 7.47 6.31 -7.30
CA PHE A 107 7.23 6.35 -8.74
C PHE A 107 7.05 7.79 -9.24
N CYS A 108 6.25 8.58 -8.54
CA CYS A 108 6.08 10.00 -8.84
C CYS A 108 7.40 10.79 -8.74
N CYS A 109 8.27 10.46 -7.76
CA CYS A 109 9.59 11.06 -7.61
C CYS A 109 10.52 10.72 -8.78
N VAL A 110 10.55 9.47 -9.21
CA VAL A 110 11.37 9.04 -10.37
C VAL A 110 10.96 9.77 -11.65
N LEU A 111 9.66 10.00 -11.83
CA LEU A 111 9.11 10.74 -12.96
C LEU A 111 9.13 12.27 -12.82
N GLN A 112 9.55 12.81 -11.67
CA GLN A 112 9.50 14.25 -11.35
C GLN A 112 8.08 14.85 -11.51
N LEU A 113 7.05 14.16 -10.98
CA LEU A 113 5.66 14.62 -11.08
C LEU A 113 5.28 15.71 -10.07
N GLY A 114 6.18 16.10 -9.16
CA GLY A 114 5.94 17.18 -8.20
C GLY A 114 5.71 18.54 -8.87
N VAL A 115 6.18 18.72 -10.12
CA VAL A 115 5.88 19.90 -10.95
C VAL A 115 4.46 19.88 -11.54
N HIS A 116 3.78 18.72 -11.48
CA HIS A 116 2.38 18.52 -11.86
C HIS A 116 1.57 17.96 -10.67
N PRO A 117 1.31 18.78 -9.63
CA PRO A 117 0.80 18.28 -8.35
C PRO A 117 -0.54 17.52 -8.47
N TRP A 118 -1.42 17.93 -9.39
CA TRP A 118 -2.69 17.25 -9.64
C TRP A 118 -2.54 15.89 -10.32
N VAL A 119 -1.56 15.73 -11.20
CA VAL A 119 -1.26 14.44 -11.83
C VAL A 119 -0.72 13.50 -10.76
N MET A 120 0.22 13.97 -9.93
CA MET A 120 0.75 13.24 -8.79
C MET A 120 -0.34 12.85 -7.78
N PHE A 121 -1.27 13.76 -7.49
CA PHE A 121 -2.42 13.51 -6.63
C PHE A 121 -3.26 12.34 -7.13
N TRP A 122 -3.67 12.35 -8.41
CA TRP A 122 -4.49 11.29 -8.97
C TRP A 122 -3.75 9.95 -9.09
N CYS A 123 -2.44 9.96 -9.38
CA CYS A 123 -1.61 8.75 -9.30
C CYS A 123 -1.69 8.11 -7.90
N CYS A 124 -1.45 8.91 -6.84
CA CYS A 124 -1.43 8.43 -5.46
C CYS A 124 -2.81 7.99 -4.97
N MET A 125 -3.85 8.82 -5.20
CA MET A 125 -5.21 8.50 -4.77
C MET A 125 -5.73 7.25 -5.45
N LEU A 126 -5.50 7.11 -6.76
CA LEU A 126 -6.02 5.96 -7.49
C LEU A 126 -5.29 4.67 -7.11
N SER A 127 -3.98 4.70 -6.84
CA SER A 127 -3.28 3.54 -6.28
C SER A 127 -3.90 3.07 -4.96
N CYS A 128 -4.15 3.99 -4.02
CA CYS A 128 -4.78 3.66 -2.75
C CYS A 128 -6.19 3.10 -2.96
N VAL A 129 -6.97 3.72 -3.85
CA VAL A 129 -8.34 3.30 -4.20
C VAL A 129 -8.36 1.90 -4.81
N THR A 130 -7.50 1.62 -5.77
CA THR A 130 -7.43 0.33 -6.45
C THR A 130 -7.05 -0.78 -5.47
N PHE A 131 -6.06 -0.55 -4.60
CA PHE A 131 -5.66 -1.51 -3.58
C PHE A 131 -6.80 -1.79 -2.58
N TYR A 132 -7.48 -0.74 -2.08
CA TYR A 132 -8.66 -0.89 -1.22
C TYR A 132 -9.79 -1.66 -1.92
N CYS A 133 -10.05 -1.39 -3.20
CA CYS A 133 -11.09 -2.07 -3.98
C CYS A 133 -10.83 -3.59 -4.11
N ALA A 134 -9.58 -4.02 -4.21
CA ALA A 134 -9.23 -5.45 -4.22
C ALA A 134 -9.58 -6.13 -2.88
N HIS A 135 -9.29 -5.49 -1.75
CA HIS A 135 -9.69 -6.00 -0.44
C HIS A 135 -11.19 -5.86 -0.17
N TRP A 136 -11.86 -4.86 -0.74
CA TRP A 136 -13.31 -4.75 -0.70
C TRP A 136 -13.95 -5.91 -1.47
N GLN A 137 -13.44 -6.22 -2.67
CA GLN A 137 -13.86 -7.40 -3.42
C GLN A 137 -13.65 -8.69 -2.62
N THR A 138 -12.57 -8.78 -1.85
CA THR A 138 -12.28 -9.92 -0.97
C THR A 138 -13.26 -9.99 0.21
N TYR A 139 -13.56 -8.87 0.87
CA TYR A 139 -14.57 -8.77 1.93
C TYR A 139 -15.98 -9.15 1.44
N VAL A 140 -16.30 -8.91 0.17
CA VAL A 140 -17.60 -9.26 -0.40
C VAL A 140 -17.65 -10.73 -0.84
N SER A 141 -16.65 -11.20 -1.57
CA SER A 141 -16.67 -12.52 -2.22
C SER A 141 -16.04 -13.66 -1.42
N GLY A 142 -15.28 -13.32 -0.37
CA GLY A 142 -14.54 -14.29 0.44
C GLY A 142 -13.21 -14.75 -0.14
N LYS A 143 -12.83 -14.31 -1.35
CA LYS A 143 -11.59 -14.70 -2.02
C LYS A 143 -11.00 -13.53 -2.79
N LEU A 144 -9.70 -13.30 -2.63
CA LEU A 144 -8.94 -12.37 -3.47
C LEU A 144 -8.80 -12.97 -4.88
N LYS A 145 -9.26 -12.23 -5.89
CA LYS A 145 -9.16 -12.63 -7.30
C LYS A 145 -8.06 -11.85 -7.99
N PHE A 146 -7.03 -12.56 -8.45
CA PHE A 146 -5.93 -11.96 -9.20
C PHE A 146 -6.31 -11.69 -10.66
N GLY A 147 -5.84 -10.55 -11.18
CA GLY A 147 -6.04 -10.15 -12.57
C GLY A 147 -4.95 -10.68 -13.50
N THR A 148 -5.12 -10.48 -14.82
CA THR A 148 -4.04 -10.76 -15.80
C THR A 148 -2.83 -9.83 -15.61
N PHE A 149 -3.12 -8.58 -15.21
CA PHE A 149 -2.17 -7.55 -14.80
C PHE A 149 -2.46 -7.23 -13.34
N ASP A 150 -1.48 -7.45 -12.48
CA ASP A 150 -1.61 -7.34 -11.03
C ASP A 150 -0.40 -6.63 -10.42
N CYS A 151 -0.25 -6.68 -9.10
CA CYS A 151 0.79 -6.02 -8.33
C CYS A 151 2.20 -6.38 -8.85
N THR A 152 2.43 -7.64 -9.23
CA THR A 152 3.71 -8.10 -9.77
C THR A 152 4.11 -7.33 -11.02
N GLU A 153 3.22 -7.21 -12.02
CA GLU A 153 3.50 -6.48 -13.25
C GLU A 153 3.70 -4.98 -13.02
N ALA A 154 2.90 -4.38 -12.13
CA ALA A 154 3.04 -2.97 -11.78
C ALA A 154 4.40 -2.67 -11.12
N GLN A 155 4.85 -3.53 -10.21
CA GLN A 155 6.15 -3.40 -9.54
C GLN A 155 7.32 -3.58 -10.53
N PHE A 156 7.25 -4.56 -11.44
CA PHE A 156 8.27 -4.74 -12.48
C PHE A 156 8.30 -3.57 -13.48
N PHE A 157 7.14 -3.03 -13.84
CA PHE A 157 7.07 -1.82 -14.65
C PHE A 157 7.77 -0.65 -13.96
N PHE A 158 7.57 -0.47 -12.65
CA PHE A 158 8.28 0.58 -11.92
C PHE A 158 9.79 0.31 -11.82
N ILE A 159 10.23 -0.92 -11.60
CA ILE A 159 11.66 -1.29 -11.65
C ILE A 159 12.24 -0.92 -13.03
N PHE A 160 11.52 -1.21 -14.12
CA PHE A 160 11.92 -0.84 -15.47
C PHE A 160 12.00 0.69 -15.67
N VAL A 161 11.05 1.45 -15.13
CA VAL A 161 11.11 2.93 -15.09
C VAL A 161 12.35 3.42 -14.35
N CYS A 162 12.73 2.80 -13.22
CA CYS A 162 13.98 3.12 -12.51
C CYS A 162 15.20 2.86 -13.40
N LEU A 163 15.25 1.72 -14.10
CA LEU A 163 16.37 1.37 -14.99
C LEU A 163 16.55 2.39 -16.13
N ILE A 164 15.46 2.83 -16.77
CA ILE A 164 15.52 3.90 -17.78
C ILE A 164 16.08 5.20 -17.16
N THR A 165 15.63 5.53 -15.95
CA THR A 165 16.05 6.76 -15.25
C THR A 165 17.52 6.74 -14.88
N ILE A 166 18.09 5.58 -14.54
CA ILE A 166 19.54 5.43 -14.31
C ILE A 166 20.34 5.82 -15.55
N ILE A 167 19.88 5.40 -16.74
CA ILE A 167 20.54 5.71 -18.02
C ILE A 167 20.41 7.20 -18.32
N SER A 168 19.21 7.76 -18.17
CA SER A 168 18.92 9.16 -18.49
C SER A 168 17.87 9.75 -17.53
N PRO A 169 18.28 10.42 -16.44
CA PRO A 169 17.35 11.05 -15.49
C PRO A 169 16.43 12.10 -16.13
N SER A 170 16.91 12.80 -17.16
CA SER A 170 16.16 13.79 -17.92
C SER A 170 15.29 13.18 -19.03
N PHE A 171 15.20 11.86 -19.14
CA PHE A 171 14.38 11.21 -20.19
C PHE A 171 12.92 11.60 -20.06
N TRP A 172 12.38 11.57 -18.83
CA TRP A 172 10.96 11.77 -18.56
C TRP A 172 10.48 13.21 -18.81
N THR A 173 11.40 14.18 -18.81
CA THR A 173 11.09 15.60 -19.07
C THR A 173 11.12 15.93 -20.55
N LYS A 174 11.48 14.99 -21.43
CA LYS A 174 11.45 15.19 -22.88
C LYS A 174 10.00 15.11 -23.39
N THR A 175 9.72 15.87 -24.43
CA THR A 175 8.41 15.86 -25.10
C THR A 175 8.39 14.82 -26.22
N MET A 176 7.28 14.08 -26.30
CA MET A 176 7.04 13.16 -27.41
C MET A 176 6.86 13.91 -28.74
N PRO A 177 7.48 13.47 -29.84
CA PRO A 177 7.48 14.20 -31.10
C PRO A 177 6.11 14.28 -31.80
N ILE A 178 5.22 13.30 -31.59
CA ILE A 178 3.93 13.19 -32.29
C ILE A 178 2.78 13.78 -31.45
N ILE A 179 2.72 13.43 -30.16
CA ILE A 179 1.60 13.75 -29.27
C ILE A 179 1.84 15.08 -28.53
N HIS A 180 3.07 15.60 -28.53
CA HIS A 180 3.48 16.83 -27.84
C HIS A 180 3.21 16.84 -26.32
N ILE A 181 3.19 15.65 -25.69
CA ILE A 181 3.09 15.46 -24.24
C ILE A 181 4.45 14.97 -23.72
N GLU A 182 4.82 15.39 -22.51
CA GLU A 182 6.04 14.89 -21.85
C GLU A 182 5.93 13.41 -21.47
N TYR A 183 7.04 12.68 -21.55
CA TYR A 183 7.05 11.25 -21.20
C TYR A 183 6.58 10.98 -19.76
N ARG A 184 6.89 11.86 -18.79
CA ARG A 184 6.38 11.72 -17.40
C ARG A 184 4.87 11.79 -17.30
N VAL A 185 4.25 12.73 -18.00
CA VAL A 185 2.79 12.90 -18.00
C VAL A 185 2.13 11.73 -18.72
N PHE A 186 2.69 11.29 -19.84
CA PHE A 186 2.21 10.11 -20.56
C PHE A 186 2.25 8.85 -19.68
N SER A 187 3.37 8.59 -19.00
CA SER A 187 3.51 7.47 -18.05
C SER A 187 2.50 7.55 -16.90
N ALA A 188 2.26 8.76 -16.37
CA ALA A 188 1.25 8.98 -15.33
C ALA A 188 -0.17 8.69 -15.84
N ILE A 189 -0.51 9.11 -17.07
CA ILE A 189 -1.81 8.81 -17.70
C ILE A 189 -2.02 7.30 -17.85
N LEU A 190 -1.00 6.54 -18.25
CA LEU A 190 -1.09 5.08 -18.34
C LEU A 190 -1.33 4.43 -16.96
N MET A 191 -0.65 4.92 -15.93
CA MET A 191 -0.86 4.47 -14.54
C MET A 191 -2.28 4.80 -14.05
N ILE A 192 -2.75 6.02 -14.28
CA ILE A 192 -4.10 6.45 -13.91
C ILE A 192 -5.15 5.63 -14.68
N GLY A 193 -4.98 5.47 -15.99
CA GLY A 193 -5.90 4.71 -16.83
C GLY A 193 -5.99 3.24 -16.40
N SER A 194 -4.85 2.59 -16.15
CA SER A 194 -4.82 1.20 -15.67
C SER A 194 -5.42 1.04 -14.27
N GLY A 195 -5.10 1.94 -13.34
CA GLY A 195 -5.70 1.97 -12.01
C GLY A 195 -7.22 2.12 -12.06
N PHE A 196 -7.73 2.99 -12.93
CA PHE A 196 -9.16 3.24 -13.12
C PHE A 196 -9.86 2.00 -13.68
N CYS A 197 -9.31 1.40 -14.74
CA CYS A 197 -9.81 0.15 -15.31
C CYS A 197 -9.85 -0.97 -14.25
N SER A 198 -8.82 -1.08 -13.42
CA SER A 198 -8.77 -2.06 -12.33
C SER A 198 -9.83 -1.80 -11.26
N ALA A 199 -10.01 -0.54 -10.85
CA ALA A 199 -11.05 -0.16 -9.89
C ALA A 199 -12.46 -0.47 -10.44
N VAL A 200 -12.73 -0.13 -11.71
CA VAL A 200 -14.00 -0.47 -12.38
C VAL A 200 -14.22 -1.98 -12.43
N ASN A 201 -13.18 -2.76 -12.74
CA ASN A 201 -13.29 -4.22 -12.75
C ASN A 201 -13.62 -4.79 -11.36
N ASN A 202 -12.96 -4.30 -10.32
CA ASN A 202 -13.27 -4.69 -8.93
C ASN A 202 -14.71 -4.32 -8.54
N ILE A 203 -15.18 -3.12 -8.88
CA ILE A 203 -16.57 -2.70 -8.64
C ILE A 203 -17.57 -3.59 -9.38
N ARG A 204 -17.29 -3.94 -10.64
CA ARG A 204 -18.12 -4.89 -11.41
C ARG A 204 -18.20 -6.24 -10.71
N LEU A 205 -17.10 -6.77 -10.20
CA LEU A 205 -17.07 -8.02 -9.44
C LEU A 205 -17.84 -7.92 -8.12
N ILE A 206 -17.73 -6.81 -7.40
CA ILE A 206 -18.50 -6.56 -6.17
C ILE A 206 -20.02 -6.54 -6.48
N SER A 207 -20.41 -5.96 -7.62
CA SER A 207 -21.83 -5.86 -8.01
C SER A 207 -22.49 -7.21 -8.35
N GLN A 208 -21.70 -8.26 -8.58
CA GLN A 208 -22.22 -9.61 -8.82
C GLN A 208 -22.75 -10.29 -7.55
N GLY A 209 -22.57 -9.68 -6.38
CA GLY A 209 -23.04 -10.17 -5.09
C GLY A 209 -21.94 -10.85 -4.27
N GLY A 210 -22.14 -10.85 -2.94
CA GLY A 210 -21.21 -11.46 -2.00
C GLY A 210 -21.53 -12.92 -1.67
N CYS A 211 -20.62 -13.56 -0.93
CA CYS A 211 -20.74 -14.97 -0.52
C CYS A 211 -21.63 -15.18 0.72
N GLY A 212 -22.11 -14.11 1.35
CA GLY A 212 -22.97 -14.15 2.52
C GLY A 212 -24.45 -14.42 2.19
N ARG A 213 -25.27 -14.57 3.23
CA ARG A 213 -26.73 -14.76 3.08
C ARG A 213 -27.35 -13.57 2.33
N ASN A 214 -28.26 -13.82 1.40
CA ASN A 214 -28.86 -12.78 0.54
C ASN A 214 -27.82 -11.98 -0.27
N SER A 215 -26.73 -12.64 -0.70
CA SER A 215 -25.62 -12.02 -1.46
C SER A 215 -24.93 -10.88 -0.71
N SER A 216 -24.94 -10.94 0.63
CA SER A 216 -24.25 -9.99 1.53
C SER A 216 -22.75 -10.28 1.62
N SER A 217 -21.99 -9.42 2.31
CA SER A 217 -20.56 -9.62 2.53
C SER A 217 -20.26 -10.85 3.41
N VAL A 218 -18.98 -11.19 3.59
CA VAL A 218 -18.56 -12.29 4.49
C VAL A 218 -19.07 -12.14 5.92
N ALA A 219 -19.34 -10.91 6.38
CA ALA A 219 -19.86 -10.59 7.70
C ALA A 219 -21.40 -10.50 7.75
N GLY A 220 -22.10 -10.83 6.65
CA GLY A 220 -23.56 -10.69 6.57
C GLY A 220 -24.05 -9.24 6.44
N THR A 221 -23.18 -8.31 6.06
CA THR A 221 -23.47 -6.87 5.96
C THR A 221 -23.60 -6.39 4.51
N SER A 222 -23.97 -5.12 4.33
CA SER A 222 -24.05 -4.50 3.00
C SER A 222 -22.73 -4.59 2.23
N ILE A 223 -22.81 -5.01 0.98
CA ILE A 223 -21.68 -5.04 0.05
C ILE A 223 -21.24 -3.62 -0.36
N ILE A 224 -22.09 -2.61 -0.20
CA ILE A 224 -21.82 -1.22 -0.61
C ILE A 224 -21.19 -0.41 0.53
N PHE A 225 -21.42 -0.79 1.78
CA PHE A 225 -20.98 -0.01 2.94
C PHE A 225 -19.47 0.33 2.94
N PRO A 226 -18.54 -0.55 2.52
CA PRO A 226 -17.12 -0.19 2.42
C PRO A 226 -16.84 1.00 1.48
N ALA A 227 -17.74 1.33 0.53
CA ALA A 227 -17.63 2.50 -0.34
C ALA A 227 -17.58 3.82 0.45
N TRP A 228 -18.27 3.90 1.59
CA TRP A 228 -18.29 5.11 2.41
C TRP A 228 -16.87 5.54 2.80
N HIS A 229 -16.05 4.60 3.28
CA HIS A 229 -14.72 4.91 3.80
C HIS A 229 -13.77 5.46 2.73
N ILE A 230 -13.80 4.86 1.54
CA ILE A 230 -12.97 5.27 0.41
C ILE A 230 -13.44 6.57 -0.23
N LEU A 231 -14.74 6.74 -0.42
CA LEU A 231 -15.31 7.96 -0.99
C LEU A 231 -15.13 9.15 -0.04
N PHE A 232 -15.33 8.95 1.26
CA PHE A 232 -15.16 10.00 2.26
C PHE A 232 -13.71 10.47 2.37
N LEU A 233 -12.74 9.56 2.43
CA LEU A 233 -11.32 9.94 2.43
C LEU A 233 -10.88 10.63 1.15
N THR A 234 -11.30 10.11 -0.01
CA THR A 234 -10.98 10.71 -1.32
C THR A 234 -11.58 12.11 -1.42
N PHE A 235 -12.81 12.29 -0.95
CA PHE A 235 -13.49 13.57 -0.90
C PHE A 235 -12.77 14.59 -0.01
N LEU A 236 -12.36 14.19 1.20
CA LEU A 236 -11.58 15.05 2.08
C LEU A 236 -10.22 15.41 1.47
N ALA A 237 -9.53 14.46 0.85
CA ALA A 237 -8.27 14.72 0.15
C ALA A 237 -8.45 15.71 -1.02
N TYR A 238 -9.53 15.56 -1.78
CA TYR A 238 -9.84 16.46 -2.89
C TYR A 238 -10.16 17.87 -2.40
N ILE A 239 -11.03 18.04 -1.40
CA ILE A 239 -11.34 19.35 -0.82
C ILE A 239 -10.08 20.02 -0.30
N ALA A 240 -9.26 19.28 0.46
CA ALA A 240 -8.05 19.81 1.04
C ALA A 240 -7.02 20.28 -0.01
N SER A 241 -7.03 19.63 -1.17
CA SER A 241 -6.14 19.93 -2.29
C SER A 241 -6.67 21.01 -3.22
N ASN A 242 -8.00 21.19 -3.30
CA ASN A 242 -8.65 22.14 -4.20
C ASN A 242 -9.04 23.47 -3.53
N HIS A 243 -8.78 23.62 -2.22
CA HIS A 243 -9.12 24.84 -1.51
C HIS A 243 -8.23 26.01 -1.99
N SER A 244 -8.83 27.15 -2.30
CA SER A 244 -8.13 28.29 -2.94
C SER A 244 -7.00 28.90 -2.10
N LEU A 245 -7.09 28.78 -0.77
CA LEU A 245 -6.05 29.24 0.17
C LEU A 245 -4.96 28.18 0.44
N SER A 246 -5.19 26.94 0.02
CA SER A 246 -4.28 25.83 0.26
C SER A 246 -3.14 25.86 -0.74
N THR A 247 -1.92 25.80 -0.22
CA THR A 247 -0.72 25.60 -1.06
C THR A 247 -0.01 24.29 -0.70
N ALA A 248 -0.53 23.55 0.28
CA ALA A 248 0.02 22.29 0.77
C ALA A 248 0.38 21.28 -0.32
N LEU A 249 -0.53 21.01 -1.26
CA LEU A 249 -0.26 20.07 -2.36
C LEU A 249 0.84 20.58 -3.31
N VAL A 250 0.98 21.89 -3.50
CA VAL A 250 1.99 22.48 -4.41
C VAL A 250 3.34 22.62 -3.71
N GLN A 251 3.35 23.08 -2.46
CA GLN A 251 4.57 23.31 -1.68
C GLN A 251 5.16 22.00 -1.16
N HIS A 252 4.32 21.09 -0.67
CA HIS A 252 4.76 19.84 -0.05
C HIS A 252 3.97 18.62 -0.58
N PRO A 253 3.98 18.35 -1.90
CA PRO A 253 3.15 17.32 -2.55
C PRO A 253 3.32 15.93 -1.93
N ALA A 254 4.56 15.49 -1.74
CA ALA A 254 4.84 14.16 -1.19
C ALA A 254 4.33 14.01 0.25
N LEU A 255 4.64 14.98 1.13
CA LEU A 255 4.18 14.96 2.52
C LEU A 255 2.64 14.94 2.60
N HIS A 256 1.98 15.82 1.85
CA HIS A 256 0.53 15.90 1.77
C HIS A 256 -0.07 14.56 1.36
N LEU A 257 0.43 13.94 0.29
CA LEU A 257 -0.10 12.67 -0.22
C LEU A 257 0.20 11.49 0.70
N ILE A 258 1.34 11.47 1.38
CA ILE A 258 1.67 10.44 2.38
C ILE A 258 0.71 10.54 3.58
N CYS A 259 0.33 11.74 4.04
CA CYS A 259 -0.64 11.90 5.13
C CYS A 259 -1.96 11.17 4.83
N TYR A 260 -2.53 11.41 3.65
CA TYR A 260 -3.75 10.73 3.21
C TYR A 260 -3.51 9.25 2.92
N GLY A 261 -2.36 8.89 2.35
CA GLY A 261 -1.99 7.50 2.09
C GLY A 261 -1.93 6.65 3.37
N ILE A 262 -1.36 7.17 4.46
CA ILE A 262 -1.33 6.46 5.76
C ILE A 262 -2.74 6.31 6.34
N ALA A 263 -3.60 7.34 6.21
CA ALA A 263 -5.01 7.22 6.59
C ALA A 263 -5.74 6.15 5.76
N PHE A 264 -5.48 6.09 4.45
CA PHE A 264 -5.98 5.02 3.57
C PHE A 264 -5.49 3.64 3.99
N SER A 265 -4.19 3.48 4.26
CA SER A 265 -3.60 2.22 4.71
C SER A 265 -4.28 1.72 5.99
N LYS A 266 -4.54 2.59 6.98
CA LYS A 266 -5.26 2.20 8.19
C LYS A 266 -6.68 1.69 7.90
N ILE A 267 -7.42 2.41 7.07
CA ILE A 267 -8.77 2.01 6.66
C ILE A 267 -8.76 0.68 5.91
N THR A 268 -7.78 0.46 5.03
CA THR A 268 -7.59 -0.82 4.34
C THR A 268 -7.26 -1.95 5.31
N ASN A 269 -6.38 -1.73 6.29
CA ASN A 269 -6.06 -2.74 7.31
C ASN A 269 -7.30 -3.12 8.13
N ARG A 270 -8.16 -2.15 8.47
CA ARG A 270 -9.45 -2.45 9.13
C ARG A 270 -10.36 -3.32 8.25
N LEU A 271 -10.37 -3.09 6.94
CA LEU A 271 -11.15 -3.91 6.00
C LEU A 271 -10.60 -5.33 5.89
N ILE A 272 -9.28 -5.50 5.84
CA ILE A 272 -8.60 -6.80 5.84
C ILE A 272 -8.95 -7.57 7.13
N VAL A 273 -8.84 -6.92 8.30
CA VAL A 273 -9.23 -7.53 9.59
C VAL A 273 -10.71 -7.88 9.62
N ALA A 274 -11.59 -7.01 9.13
CA ALA A 274 -13.03 -7.28 9.06
C ALA A 274 -13.35 -8.49 8.19
N HIS A 275 -12.62 -8.67 7.08
CA HIS A 275 -12.72 -9.85 6.24
C HIS A 275 -12.33 -11.13 6.98
N MET A 276 -11.12 -11.17 7.56
CA MET A 276 -10.59 -12.36 8.23
C MET A 276 -11.43 -12.77 9.45
N SER A 277 -11.86 -11.77 10.24
CA SER A 277 -12.69 -11.95 11.43
C SER A 277 -14.18 -12.12 11.13
N LYS A 278 -14.60 -11.92 9.88
CA LYS A 278 -16.02 -11.86 9.47
C LYS A 278 -16.84 -10.88 10.30
N SER A 279 -16.24 -9.74 10.66
CA SER A 279 -16.87 -8.72 11.50
C SER A 279 -17.41 -7.54 10.67
N PRO A 280 -18.47 -6.85 11.16
CA PRO A 280 -19.00 -5.67 10.49
C PRO A 280 -18.03 -4.49 10.59
N LEU A 281 -18.06 -3.61 9.58
CA LEU A 281 -17.30 -2.37 9.59
C LEU A 281 -18.06 -1.27 10.34
N ASN A 282 -17.33 -0.46 11.10
CA ASN A 282 -17.87 0.72 11.78
C ASN A 282 -17.75 1.94 10.90
N ARG A 283 -18.79 2.79 10.86
CA ARG A 283 -18.82 4.01 10.02
C ARG A 283 -17.71 5.02 10.35
N TRP A 284 -17.38 5.17 11.63
CA TRP A 284 -16.38 6.10 12.12
C TRP A 284 -15.05 5.41 12.39
N ASP A 285 -13.98 6.09 12.01
CA ASP A 285 -12.61 5.70 12.31
C ASP A 285 -11.77 6.93 12.67
N THR A 286 -10.80 6.73 13.55
CA THR A 286 -9.89 7.78 14.01
C THR A 286 -8.96 8.30 12.91
N ALA A 287 -8.75 7.55 11.81
CA ALA A 287 -7.98 7.99 10.65
C ALA A 287 -8.56 9.25 9.98
N TYR A 288 -9.84 9.55 10.22
CA TYR A 288 -10.49 10.75 9.68
C TYR A 288 -10.15 12.03 10.43
N ILE A 289 -9.63 11.92 11.65
CA ILE A 289 -9.36 13.10 12.50
C ILE A 289 -8.34 14.02 11.82
N GLY A 290 -7.24 13.49 11.28
CA GLY A 290 -6.23 14.28 10.56
C GLY A 290 -6.78 15.01 9.34
N PRO A 291 -7.37 14.29 8.35
CA PRO A 291 -8.05 14.89 7.21
C PRO A 291 -9.10 15.95 7.55
N ILE A 292 -9.97 15.67 8.54
CA ILE A 292 -11.02 16.60 8.96
C ILE A 292 -10.41 17.85 9.60
N ALA A 293 -9.44 17.69 10.50
CA ALA A 293 -8.76 18.81 11.15
C ALA A 293 -8.06 19.70 10.11
N PHE A 294 -7.47 19.09 9.08
CA PHE A 294 -6.85 19.83 7.97
C PHE A 294 -7.87 20.67 7.19
N CYS A 295 -9.00 20.07 6.77
CA CYS A 295 -10.07 20.82 6.10
C CYS A 295 -10.68 21.92 6.98
N VAL A 296 -10.84 21.68 8.28
CA VAL A 296 -11.33 22.68 9.24
C VAL A 296 -10.34 23.85 9.35
N ASN A 297 -9.04 23.59 9.43
CA ASN A 297 -8.03 24.64 9.46
C ASN A 297 -8.09 25.53 8.20
N GLN A 298 -8.29 24.93 7.03
CA GLN A 298 -8.45 25.67 5.78
C GLN A 298 -9.71 26.54 5.73
N TYR A 299 -10.83 26.01 6.27
CA TYR A 299 -12.06 26.78 6.41
C TYR A 299 -11.86 28.05 7.26
N PHE A 300 -11.06 27.95 8.33
CA PHE A 300 -10.68 29.09 9.16
C PHE A 300 -9.44 29.85 8.63
N SER A 301 -9.30 29.93 7.30
CA SER A 301 -8.24 30.70 6.63
C SER A 301 -6.82 30.29 7.01
N CYS A 302 -6.59 29.00 7.26
CA CYS A 302 -5.30 28.42 7.59
C CYS A 302 -4.64 29.07 8.83
N PHE A 303 -5.41 29.23 9.92
CA PHE A 303 -4.92 29.81 11.18
C PHE A 303 -3.63 29.13 11.69
N ILE A 304 -3.53 27.81 11.53
CA ILE A 304 -2.29 27.05 11.74
C ILE A 304 -1.60 26.87 10.38
N GLY A 305 -0.29 27.12 10.33
CA GLY A 305 0.50 26.90 9.12
C GLY A 305 0.36 25.47 8.59
N GLU A 306 -0.01 25.33 7.31
CA GLU A 306 -0.36 24.03 6.70
C GLU A 306 0.77 23.00 6.83
N HIS A 307 2.02 23.42 6.65
CA HIS A 307 3.19 22.53 6.77
C HIS A 307 3.30 21.90 8.17
N ILE A 308 3.12 22.70 9.23
CA ILE A 308 3.14 22.21 10.61
C ILE A 308 1.98 21.25 10.85
N LEU A 309 0.79 21.62 10.36
CA LEU A 309 -0.40 20.78 10.52
C LEU A 309 -0.28 19.44 9.78
N LEU A 310 0.37 19.40 8.60
CA LEU A 310 0.67 18.17 7.88
C LEU A 310 1.57 17.23 8.68
N TRP A 311 2.60 17.75 9.36
CA TRP A 311 3.44 16.92 10.22
C TRP A 311 2.67 16.35 11.42
N PHE A 312 1.81 17.16 12.06
CA PHE A 312 0.93 16.67 13.12
C PHE A 312 -0.08 15.64 12.61
N PHE A 313 -0.67 15.86 11.44
CA PHE A 313 -1.53 14.89 10.76
C PHE A 313 -0.75 13.58 10.58
N LEU A 314 0.40 13.62 9.90
CA LEU A 314 1.19 12.42 9.62
C LEU A 314 1.55 11.67 10.90
N ALA A 315 2.06 12.38 11.92
CA ALA A 315 2.44 11.78 13.19
C ALA A 315 1.24 11.12 13.88
N PHE A 316 0.09 11.79 13.91
CA PHE A 316 -1.13 11.25 14.50
C PHE A 316 -1.60 9.98 13.78
N ASN A 317 -1.71 10.02 12.45
CA ASN A 317 -2.21 8.87 11.68
C ASN A 317 -1.23 7.70 11.67
N LEU A 318 0.08 7.98 11.65
CA LEU A 318 1.10 6.94 11.79
C LEU A 318 1.04 6.27 13.16
N TYR A 319 0.93 7.06 14.24
CA TYR A 319 0.75 6.52 15.58
C TYR A 319 -0.52 5.67 15.68
N ASP A 320 -1.64 6.16 15.15
CA ASP A 320 -2.93 5.47 15.16
C ASP A 320 -2.88 4.15 14.37
N LEU A 321 -2.23 4.13 13.21
CA LEU A 321 -1.98 2.92 12.41
C LEU A 321 -1.13 1.91 13.18
N LEU A 322 0.01 2.33 13.73
CA LEU A 322 0.93 1.47 14.46
C LEU A 322 0.27 0.90 15.72
N ARG A 323 -0.45 1.72 16.47
CA ARG A 323 -1.22 1.30 17.65
C ARG A 323 -2.27 0.26 17.26
N TYR A 324 -3.04 0.52 16.21
CA TYR A 324 -4.08 -0.40 15.73
C TYR A 324 -3.47 -1.75 15.34
N ASN A 325 -2.46 -1.74 14.46
CA ASN A 325 -1.81 -2.97 13.99
C ASN A 325 -1.17 -3.74 15.14
N THR A 326 -0.48 -3.06 16.08
CA THR A 326 0.14 -3.71 17.24
C THR A 326 -0.90 -4.41 18.11
N LYS A 327 -2.02 -3.74 18.40
CA LYS A 327 -3.09 -4.31 19.23
C LYS A 327 -3.74 -5.52 18.56
N VAL A 328 -4.08 -5.42 17.27
CA VAL A 328 -4.66 -6.54 16.53
C VAL A 328 -3.69 -7.72 16.44
N CYS A 329 -2.39 -7.46 16.22
CA CYS A 329 -1.38 -8.50 16.20
C CYS A 329 -1.26 -9.21 17.55
N GLN A 330 -1.31 -8.47 18.67
CA GLN A 330 -1.31 -9.04 20.02
C GLN A 330 -2.54 -9.91 20.26
N GLU A 331 -3.74 -9.39 19.96
CA GLU A 331 -4.99 -10.14 20.12
C GLU A 331 -5.01 -11.43 19.30
N LEU A 332 -4.48 -11.40 18.07
CA LEU A 332 -4.35 -12.60 17.23
C LEU A 332 -3.28 -13.56 17.75
N CYS A 333 -2.14 -13.05 18.23
CA CYS A 333 -1.10 -13.89 18.84
C CYS A 333 -1.64 -14.63 20.07
N ASP A 334 -2.39 -13.93 20.92
CA ASP A 334 -2.99 -14.48 22.14
C ASP A 334 -4.08 -15.51 21.80
N ALA A 335 -4.97 -15.17 20.86
CA ALA A 335 -6.06 -16.06 20.44
C ALA A 335 -5.57 -17.34 19.75
N LEU A 336 -4.49 -17.26 18.97
CA LEU A 336 -3.91 -18.39 18.24
C LEU A 336 -2.78 -19.09 19.02
N ASN A 337 -2.37 -18.54 20.17
CA ASN A 337 -1.21 -18.98 20.94
C ASN A 337 0.05 -19.11 20.07
N ILE A 338 0.38 -18.05 19.33
CA ILE A 338 1.58 -17.96 18.47
C ILE A 338 2.39 -16.71 18.82
N HIS A 339 3.65 -16.66 18.40
CA HIS A 339 4.46 -15.45 18.52
C HIS A 339 4.56 -14.74 17.17
N CYS A 340 4.50 -13.42 17.20
CA CYS A 340 4.49 -12.61 15.98
C CYS A 340 5.74 -12.78 15.10
N PHE A 341 6.93 -12.79 15.71
CA PHE A 341 8.23 -12.81 15.00
C PHE A 341 9.08 -14.03 15.32
N ARG A 342 8.50 -15.08 15.91
CA ARG A 342 9.23 -16.30 16.28
C ARG A 342 8.41 -17.53 15.95
N ILE A 343 9.05 -18.49 15.29
CA ILE A 343 8.45 -19.80 15.05
C ILE A 343 8.60 -20.63 16.33
N LYS A 344 7.50 -21.24 16.80
CA LYS A 344 7.58 -22.23 17.88
C LYS A 344 8.33 -23.45 17.35
N PRO A 345 9.39 -23.94 18.04
CA PRO A 345 10.01 -25.20 17.67
C PRO A 345 8.93 -26.29 17.63
N PRO A 346 8.97 -27.22 16.66
CA PRO A 346 8.08 -28.37 16.69
C PRO A 346 8.25 -29.07 18.04
N THR A 347 7.15 -29.24 18.77
CA THR A 347 7.14 -30.01 20.01
C THR A 347 7.66 -31.40 19.66
N THR A 348 8.86 -31.75 20.12
CA THR A 348 9.31 -33.13 20.08
C THR A 348 8.29 -33.91 20.88
N LEU A 349 7.47 -34.72 20.20
CA LEU A 349 6.75 -35.81 20.84
C LEU A 349 7.82 -36.60 21.60
N SER A 350 7.86 -36.44 22.92
CA SER A 350 8.56 -37.35 23.79
C SER A 350 7.96 -38.72 23.50
N THR A 351 8.71 -39.53 22.77
CA THR A 351 8.52 -40.97 22.77
C THR A 351 8.73 -41.42 24.20
N ASP A 352 7.66 -41.42 24.99
CA ASP A 352 7.56 -42.23 26.19
C ASP A 352 7.61 -43.68 25.72
N HIS A 353 8.84 -44.17 25.52
CA HIS A 353 9.11 -45.57 25.57
C HIS A 353 8.95 -45.99 27.02
N THR A 354 7.73 -46.43 27.34
CA THR A 354 7.45 -47.33 28.44
C THR A 354 8.46 -48.47 28.44
N HIS A 355 9.25 -48.58 29.50
CA HIS A 355 9.94 -49.79 29.90
C HIS A 355 9.57 -50.13 31.33
#